data_AF-A0A968ST54-F1
#
_entry.id   AF-A0A968ST54-F1
#
_cell.length_a   1.000
_cell.length_b   1.000
_cell.length_c   1.000
_cell.angle_alpha   90.00
_cell.angle_beta   90.00
_cell.angle_gamma   90.00
#
_symmetry.space_group_name_H-M   'P 1'
#
loop_
_entity.id
_entity.type
_entity.pdbx_description
1 polymer ?
#
loop_
_entity_poly.entity_id
_entity_poly.type
_entity_poly.pdbx_seq_one_letter_code
_entity_poly.pdbx_strand_id
1 'polypeptide(L)'
;MKKNHRYIIADHIKAICFLISDGVRPMGKQQGYILRRLMRRMFSSSLSLGIDILNKKFYVDLVKSVVSVYEEVYVDLKNDQGLMVDLLMVEAVKYSKAIERGNKEWSKIFEGVQDIDYAKNIFDLYQTHGVPLELSYDILKKHGVGVDVENVEKMIQEHQKNSKDNSGKQFKSGLAEDNNKTIRLHTATHLLHQSLREMFGEDIKQKGSAITSEKARFDFSFERRLLEDEIVELTEKVQAKINTNYKVTKKEMSEQEARNLGAIGLFGEKYGDSVTVYSIGEDEGEVLSREFCGGPHVKNTSQIGYFKIIKQKSVGSGVKRLEFDVV
;
A
#
# COMPACT_ATOMS: atom_id res chain seq x y z
N MET A 1 12.31 33.80 -9.24
CA MET A 1 11.52 32.57 -9.03
C MET A 1 11.86 31.40 -9.98
N LYS A 2 11.92 31.57 -11.32
CA LYS A 2 12.17 30.45 -12.27
C LYS A 2 13.52 29.72 -12.10
N LYS A 3 14.56 30.39 -11.58
CA LYS A 3 15.90 29.81 -11.40
C LYS A 3 15.91 28.63 -10.41
N ASN A 4 15.04 28.63 -9.41
CA ASN A 4 15.00 27.61 -8.35
C ASN A 4 14.43 26.26 -8.85
N HIS A 5 13.38 26.27 -9.68
CA HIS A 5 12.76 25.05 -10.19
C HIS A 5 13.67 24.20 -11.09
N ARG A 6 14.55 24.84 -11.89
CA ARG A 6 15.49 24.10 -12.75
C ARG A 6 16.51 23.30 -11.93
N TYR A 7 17.03 23.87 -10.84
CA TYR A 7 17.94 23.16 -9.93
C TYR A 7 17.22 22.01 -9.22
N ILE A 8 15.98 22.22 -8.79
CA ILE A 8 15.14 21.17 -8.20
C ILE A 8 14.96 20.01 -9.18
N ILE A 9 14.65 20.29 -10.45
CA ILE A 9 14.50 19.24 -11.47
C ILE A 9 15.81 18.47 -11.68
N ALA A 10 16.93 19.19 -11.84
CA ALA A 10 18.24 18.59 -12.11
C ALA A 10 18.75 17.72 -10.94
N ASP A 11 18.56 18.17 -9.70
CA ASP A 11 18.95 17.43 -8.51
C ASP A 11 18.10 16.16 -8.33
N HIS A 12 16.76 16.30 -8.46
CA HIS A 12 15.86 15.17 -8.27
C HIS A 12 15.97 14.13 -9.38
N ILE A 13 16.13 14.52 -10.66
CA ILE A 13 16.30 13.52 -11.72
C ILE A 13 17.54 12.68 -11.50
N LYS A 14 18.65 13.29 -11.06
CA LYS A 14 19.87 12.55 -10.70
C LYS A 14 19.56 11.53 -9.61
N ALA A 15 18.99 11.95 -8.49
CA ALA A 15 18.66 11.06 -7.39
C ALA A 15 17.69 9.93 -7.80
N ILE A 16 16.68 10.25 -8.63
CA ILE A 16 15.71 9.28 -9.15
C ILE A 16 16.40 8.20 -10.00
N CYS A 17 17.28 8.60 -10.92
CA CYS A 17 18.00 7.66 -11.78
C CYS A 17 18.84 6.66 -10.96
N PHE A 18 19.62 7.15 -9.98
CA PHE A 18 20.42 6.28 -9.12
C PHE A 18 19.55 5.34 -8.28
N LEU A 19 18.49 5.84 -7.65
CA LEU A 19 17.59 4.99 -6.85
C LEU A 19 16.94 3.88 -7.69
N ILE A 20 16.53 4.18 -8.93
CA ILE A 20 15.94 3.17 -9.82
C ILE A 20 16.99 2.13 -10.22
N SER A 21 18.21 2.56 -10.55
CA SER A 21 19.33 1.69 -10.88
C SER A 21 19.68 0.75 -9.71
N ASP A 22 19.58 1.22 -8.48
CA ASP A 22 19.78 0.43 -7.25
C ASP A 22 18.60 -0.52 -6.94
N GLY A 23 17.64 -0.67 -7.85
CA GLY A 23 16.49 -1.56 -7.70
C GLY A 23 15.30 -0.96 -6.95
N VAL A 24 15.35 0.32 -6.54
CA VAL A 24 14.20 0.96 -5.88
C VAL A 24 13.09 1.19 -6.89
N ARG A 25 11.84 0.92 -6.47
CA ARG A 25 10.63 1.12 -7.28
C ARG A 25 9.62 2.01 -6.55
N PRO A 26 8.79 2.82 -7.23
CA PRO A 26 7.81 3.70 -6.58
C PRO A 26 6.73 2.91 -5.79
N MET A 27 6.88 2.82 -4.47
CA MET A 27 5.98 2.08 -3.57
C MET A 27 5.41 2.97 -2.45
N GLY A 28 4.42 2.47 -1.72
CA GLY A 28 3.75 3.23 -0.64
C GLY A 28 4.50 3.29 0.70
N LYS A 29 5.60 2.55 0.87
CA LYS A 29 6.38 2.48 2.12
C LYS A 29 7.89 2.50 1.82
N GLN A 30 8.70 2.84 2.84
CA GLN A 30 10.18 2.78 2.82
C GLN A 30 10.81 3.58 1.65
N GLN A 31 11.86 3.05 1.02
CA GLN A 31 12.63 3.70 -0.05
C GLN A 31 11.75 4.05 -1.27
N GLY A 32 10.73 3.24 -1.56
CA GLY A 32 9.80 3.51 -2.65
C GLY A 32 8.92 4.75 -2.43
N TYR A 33 8.63 5.10 -1.18
CA TYR A 33 7.92 6.35 -0.85
C TYR A 33 8.82 7.56 -1.11
N ILE A 34 10.10 7.48 -0.74
CA ILE A 34 11.08 8.53 -0.98
C ILE A 34 11.22 8.77 -2.48
N LEU A 35 11.41 7.71 -3.27
CA LEU A 35 11.49 7.79 -4.73
C LEU A 35 10.26 8.49 -5.32
N ARG A 36 9.06 8.09 -4.89
CA ARG A 36 7.80 8.73 -5.32
C ARG A 36 7.76 10.22 -4.98
N ARG A 37 8.20 10.61 -3.77
CA ARG A 37 8.23 12.02 -3.34
C ARG A 37 9.16 12.85 -4.23
N LEU A 38 10.35 12.34 -4.53
CA LEU A 38 11.32 13.01 -5.41
C LEU A 38 10.74 13.21 -6.82
N MET A 39 10.13 12.16 -7.39
CA MET A 39 9.44 12.24 -8.69
C MET A 39 8.36 13.33 -8.70
N ARG A 40 7.48 13.35 -7.71
CA ARG A 40 6.38 14.32 -7.62
C ARG A 40 6.87 15.76 -7.43
N ARG A 41 7.94 15.96 -6.65
CA ARG A 41 8.58 17.28 -6.49
C ARG A 41 9.20 17.78 -7.79
N MET A 42 9.83 16.89 -8.56
CA MET A 42 10.31 17.19 -9.91
C MET A 42 9.15 17.56 -10.85
N PHE A 43 8.04 16.82 -10.81
CA PHE A 43 6.86 17.09 -11.64
C PHE A 43 6.21 18.43 -11.31
N SER A 44 5.98 18.75 -10.03
CA SER A 44 5.47 20.06 -9.60
C SER A 44 6.35 21.21 -10.09
N SER A 45 7.68 21.06 -9.98
CA SER A 45 8.61 22.07 -10.49
C SER A 45 8.59 22.17 -12.02
N SER A 46 8.39 21.07 -12.72
CA SER A 46 8.25 21.04 -14.19
C SER A 46 6.98 21.77 -14.63
N LEU A 47 5.84 21.47 -14.01
CA LEU A 47 4.58 22.17 -14.26
C LEU A 47 4.67 23.67 -13.94
N SER A 48 5.39 24.06 -12.89
CA SER A 48 5.64 25.46 -12.54
C SER A 48 6.45 26.21 -13.59
N LEU A 49 7.20 25.50 -14.44
CA LEU A 49 7.91 26.05 -15.60
C LEU A 49 7.10 25.97 -16.90
N GLY A 50 5.88 25.44 -16.87
CA GLY A 50 5.03 25.22 -18.05
C GLY A 50 5.43 23.99 -18.87
N ILE A 51 6.17 23.06 -18.30
CA ILE A 51 6.57 21.81 -18.97
C ILE A 51 5.43 20.80 -18.84
N ASP A 52 5.06 20.18 -19.97
CA ASP A 52 4.12 19.06 -20.00
C ASP A 52 4.79 17.79 -19.47
N ILE A 53 4.37 17.35 -18.28
CA ILE A 53 4.87 16.14 -17.63
C ILE A 53 4.32 14.85 -18.26
N LEU A 54 3.37 14.91 -19.20
CA LEU A 54 2.91 13.73 -19.94
C LEU A 54 3.69 13.51 -21.23
N ASN A 55 4.61 14.41 -21.57
CA ASN A 55 5.48 14.27 -22.72
C ASN A 55 6.64 13.30 -22.43
N LYS A 56 6.55 12.06 -22.92
CA LYS A 56 7.60 11.03 -22.76
C LYS A 56 9.00 11.52 -23.18
N LYS A 57 9.09 12.37 -24.21
CA LYS A 57 10.38 12.90 -24.70
C LYS A 57 11.11 13.71 -23.63
N PHE A 58 10.39 14.44 -22.76
CA PHE A 58 10.98 15.19 -21.67
C PHE A 58 11.81 14.30 -20.74
N TYR A 59 11.27 13.12 -20.37
CA TYR A 59 11.99 12.16 -19.52
C TYR A 59 13.13 11.46 -20.24
N VAL A 60 12.96 11.15 -21.53
CA VAL A 60 14.04 10.57 -22.35
C VAL A 60 15.24 11.52 -22.38
N ASP A 61 15.01 12.81 -22.63
CA ASP A 61 16.08 13.81 -22.69
C ASP A 61 16.74 14.00 -21.31
N LEU A 62 15.94 14.05 -20.24
CA LEU A 62 16.44 14.18 -18.87
C LEU A 62 17.28 12.98 -18.43
N VAL A 63 16.78 11.76 -18.60
CA VAL A 63 17.50 10.53 -18.21
C VAL A 63 18.79 10.41 -19.00
N LYS A 64 18.76 10.66 -20.32
CA LYS A 64 19.97 10.68 -21.16
C LYS A 64 21.02 11.65 -20.65
N SER A 65 20.61 12.86 -20.22
CA SER A 65 21.54 13.87 -19.71
C SER A 65 22.23 13.44 -18.41
N VAL A 66 21.56 12.64 -17.57
CA VAL A 66 22.19 12.06 -16.38
C VAL A 66 23.12 10.93 -16.78
N VAL A 67 22.65 9.98 -17.61
CA VAL A 67 23.44 8.82 -18.00
C VAL A 67 24.73 9.23 -18.71
N SER A 68 24.70 10.20 -19.62
CA SER A 68 25.91 10.65 -20.32
C SER A 68 27.01 11.20 -19.41
N VAL A 69 26.66 11.60 -18.17
CA VAL A 69 27.63 12.09 -17.19
C VAL A 69 28.24 10.96 -16.36
N TYR A 70 27.53 9.84 -16.20
CA TYR A 70 27.90 8.78 -15.25
C TYR A 70 28.12 7.41 -15.89
N GLU A 71 27.87 7.24 -17.20
CA GLU A 71 27.88 5.93 -17.86
C GLU A 71 29.23 5.22 -17.87
N GLU A 72 30.34 5.94 -17.73
CA GLU A 72 31.69 5.35 -17.65
C GLU A 72 31.93 4.61 -16.33
N VAL A 73 31.26 5.04 -15.26
CA VAL A 73 31.45 4.50 -13.90
C VAL A 73 30.29 3.59 -13.50
N TYR A 74 29.08 3.86 -13.96
CA TYR A 74 27.86 3.16 -13.57
C TYR A 74 27.18 2.52 -14.79
N VAL A 75 27.59 1.30 -15.12
CA VAL A 75 27.07 0.55 -16.29
C VAL A 75 25.59 0.23 -16.16
N ASP A 76 25.12 -0.10 -14.94
CA ASP A 76 23.71 -0.41 -14.68
C ASP A 76 22.78 0.78 -14.97
N LEU A 77 23.27 2.01 -14.74
CA LEU A 77 22.55 3.24 -15.04
C LEU A 77 22.22 3.35 -16.53
N LYS A 78 23.13 2.87 -17.39
CA LYS A 78 22.95 2.86 -18.85
C LYS A 78 21.94 1.80 -19.28
N ASN A 79 21.99 0.62 -18.67
CA ASN A 79 21.10 -0.50 -18.99
C ASN A 79 19.65 -0.20 -18.58
N ASP A 80 19.45 0.50 -17.48
CA ASP A 80 18.13 0.76 -16.89
C ASP A 80 17.42 2.01 -17.44
N GLN A 81 17.98 2.71 -18.43
CA GLN A 81 17.38 3.95 -18.98
C GLN A 81 15.91 3.80 -19.41
N GLY A 82 15.60 2.72 -20.11
CA GLY A 82 14.22 2.44 -20.56
C GLY A 82 13.27 2.30 -19.39
N LEU A 83 13.68 1.54 -18.38
CA LEU A 83 12.92 1.35 -17.15
C LEU A 83 12.72 2.66 -16.38
N MET A 84 13.75 3.50 -16.27
CA MET A 84 13.66 4.81 -15.61
C MET A 84 12.59 5.69 -16.26
N VAL A 85 12.62 5.78 -17.60
CA VAL A 85 11.64 6.55 -18.37
C VAL A 85 10.23 5.99 -18.17
N ASP A 86 10.05 4.68 -18.22
CA ASP A 86 8.73 4.07 -18.06
C ASP A 86 8.17 4.26 -16.64
N LEU A 87 9.00 4.12 -15.60
CA LEU A 87 8.59 4.39 -14.21
C LEU A 87 8.22 5.86 -13.99
N LEU A 88 9.00 6.79 -14.55
CA LEU A 88 8.70 8.23 -14.53
C LEU A 88 7.37 8.52 -15.22
N MET A 89 7.12 7.94 -16.40
CA MET A 89 5.86 8.10 -17.13
C MET A 89 4.66 7.55 -16.34
N VAL A 90 4.80 6.35 -15.77
CA VAL A 90 3.73 5.74 -14.96
C VAL A 90 3.38 6.63 -13.76
N GLU A 91 4.38 7.15 -13.05
CA GLU A 91 4.12 8.04 -11.91
C GLU A 91 3.61 9.42 -12.36
N ALA A 92 4.05 9.95 -13.51
CA ALA A 92 3.56 11.22 -14.06
C ALA A 92 2.06 11.16 -14.40
N VAL A 93 1.61 10.07 -15.03
CA VAL A 93 0.18 9.84 -15.30
C VAL A 93 -0.62 9.75 -14.00
N LYS A 94 -0.11 9.03 -12.99
CA LYS A 94 -0.74 8.93 -11.67
C LYS A 94 -0.81 10.30 -10.98
N TYR A 95 0.26 11.10 -11.10
CA TYR A 95 0.35 12.43 -10.54
C TYR A 95 -0.61 13.40 -11.21
N SER A 96 -0.74 13.38 -12.54
CA SER A 96 -1.73 14.20 -13.28
C SER A 96 -3.15 13.94 -12.80
N LYS A 97 -3.55 12.67 -12.66
CA LYS A 97 -4.87 12.30 -12.10
C LYS A 97 -5.04 12.71 -10.63
N ALA A 98 -3.96 12.76 -9.87
CA ALA A 98 -3.99 13.25 -8.50
C ALA A 98 -4.18 14.79 -8.47
N ILE A 99 -3.59 15.51 -9.43
CA ILE A 99 -3.76 16.96 -9.59
C ILE A 99 -5.20 17.31 -9.93
N GLU A 100 -5.79 16.65 -10.92
CA GLU A 100 -7.18 16.91 -11.33
C GLU A 100 -8.15 16.76 -10.15
N ARG A 101 -8.00 15.68 -9.36
CA ARG A 101 -8.79 15.45 -8.15
C ARG A 101 -8.51 16.50 -7.08
N GLY A 102 -7.23 16.79 -6.83
CA GLY A 102 -6.82 17.80 -5.85
C GLY A 102 -7.38 19.18 -6.15
N ASN A 103 -7.30 19.63 -7.41
CA ASN A 103 -7.86 20.90 -7.85
C ASN A 103 -9.37 20.97 -7.60
N LYS A 104 -10.11 19.89 -7.91
CA LYS A 104 -11.56 19.84 -7.67
C LYS A 104 -11.91 19.98 -6.19
N GLU A 105 -11.17 19.34 -5.29
CA GLU A 105 -11.43 19.45 -3.85
C GLU A 105 -11.01 20.82 -3.30
N TRP A 106 -9.88 21.37 -3.77
CA TRP A 106 -9.45 22.71 -3.40
C TRP A 106 -10.45 23.78 -3.84
N SER A 107 -11.04 23.67 -5.04
CA SER A 107 -12.10 24.59 -5.49
C SER A 107 -13.28 24.63 -4.52
N LYS A 108 -13.77 23.47 -4.06
CA LYS A 108 -14.86 23.40 -3.07
C LYS A 108 -14.48 24.06 -1.74
N ILE A 109 -13.23 23.87 -1.30
CA ILE A 109 -12.72 24.46 -0.07
C ILE A 109 -12.67 25.99 -0.20
N PHE A 110 -12.26 26.52 -1.34
CA PHE A 110 -12.24 27.97 -1.58
C PHE A 110 -13.64 28.58 -1.74
N GLU A 111 -14.62 27.80 -2.22
CA GLU A 111 -16.03 28.21 -2.32
C GLU A 111 -16.72 28.27 -0.94
N GLY A 112 -16.23 27.50 0.05
CA GLY A 112 -16.73 27.52 1.43
C GLY A 112 -16.14 28.68 2.25
N VAL A 113 -16.95 29.70 2.53
CA VAL A 113 -16.48 30.90 3.26
C VAL A 113 -16.82 30.80 4.75
N GLN A 114 -15.86 30.35 5.56
CA GLN A 114 -15.45 30.94 6.85
C GLN A 114 -14.44 30.02 7.58
N ASP A 115 -13.42 30.62 8.18
CA ASP A 115 -12.43 30.01 9.08
C ASP A 115 -11.73 28.74 8.52
N ILE A 116 -10.99 28.92 7.42
CA ILE A 116 -10.35 27.82 6.70
C ILE A 116 -9.03 27.43 7.39
N ASP A 117 -9.01 26.26 8.03
CA ASP A 117 -7.79 25.61 8.48
C ASP A 117 -7.08 24.93 7.30
N TYR A 118 -6.23 25.70 6.60
CA TYR A 118 -5.47 25.20 5.46
C TYR A 118 -4.53 24.05 5.80
N ALA A 119 -3.95 24.03 7.02
CA ALA A 119 -3.03 22.97 7.42
C ALA A 119 -3.77 21.63 7.56
N LYS A 120 -4.93 21.66 8.22
CA LYS A 120 -5.83 20.50 8.32
C LYS A 120 -6.35 20.07 6.95
N ASN A 121 -6.73 20.99 6.08
CA ASN A 121 -7.21 20.66 4.75
C ASN A 121 -6.13 19.99 3.89
N ILE A 122 -4.87 20.44 3.98
CA ILE A 122 -3.73 19.77 3.32
C ILE A 122 -3.57 18.34 3.85
N PHE A 123 -3.64 18.18 5.17
CA PHE A 123 -3.54 16.88 5.82
C PHE A 123 -4.66 15.93 5.37
N ASP A 124 -5.92 16.40 5.37
CA ASP A 124 -7.09 15.62 4.97
C ASP A 124 -7.04 15.23 3.49
N LEU A 125 -6.64 16.16 2.61
CA LEU A 125 -6.47 15.89 1.18
C LEU A 125 -5.34 14.90 0.93
N TYR A 126 -4.25 14.97 1.71
CA TYR A 126 -3.16 14.01 1.64
C TYR A 126 -3.61 12.61 2.10
N GLN A 127 -4.25 12.50 3.26
CA GLN A 127 -4.63 11.22 3.84
C GLN A 127 -5.81 10.56 3.12
N THR A 128 -6.84 11.35 2.78
CA THR A 128 -8.13 10.85 2.28
C THR A 128 -8.17 10.80 0.76
N HIS A 129 -7.63 11.83 0.11
CA HIS A 129 -7.73 11.98 -1.34
C HIS A 129 -6.42 11.66 -2.08
N GLY A 130 -5.34 11.38 -1.34
CA GLY A 130 -4.03 11.04 -1.89
C GLY A 130 -3.37 12.20 -2.63
N VAL A 131 -3.79 13.43 -2.32
CA VAL A 131 -3.27 14.66 -2.92
C VAL A 131 -1.85 14.88 -2.42
N PRO A 132 -0.85 15.00 -3.31
CA PRO A 132 0.52 15.33 -2.92
C PRO A 132 0.58 16.66 -2.15
N LEU A 133 1.38 16.72 -1.08
CA LEU A 133 1.56 17.93 -0.27
C LEU A 133 2.09 19.08 -1.11
N GLU A 134 3.03 18.77 -2.01
CA GLU A 134 3.65 19.73 -2.92
C GLU A 134 2.61 20.44 -3.79
N LEU A 135 1.60 19.70 -4.26
CA LEU A 135 0.52 20.31 -5.03
C LEU A 135 -0.31 21.27 -4.17
N SER A 136 -0.66 20.86 -2.96
CA SER A 136 -1.45 21.71 -2.07
C SER A 136 -0.71 22.99 -1.69
N TYR A 137 0.60 22.91 -1.43
CA TYR A 137 1.44 24.09 -1.19
C TYR A 137 1.50 25.00 -2.42
N ASP A 138 1.65 24.44 -3.62
CA ASP A 138 1.66 25.21 -4.87
C ASP A 138 0.32 25.91 -5.12
N ILE A 139 -0.81 25.25 -4.87
CA ILE A 139 -2.15 25.82 -5.01
C ILE A 139 -2.34 26.98 -4.04
N LEU A 140 -2.00 26.80 -2.76
CA LEU A 140 -2.18 27.84 -1.74
C LEU A 140 -1.29 29.04 -1.98
N LYS A 141 -0.04 28.80 -2.38
CA LYS A 141 0.88 29.87 -2.77
C LYS A 141 0.36 30.68 -3.96
N LYS A 142 -0.25 30.04 -4.96
CA LYS A 142 -0.89 30.74 -6.10
C LYS A 142 -2.07 31.62 -5.67
N HIS A 143 -2.77 31.25 -4.60
CA HIS A 143 -3.87 32.03 -4.02
C HIS A 143 -3.39 33.04 -2.96
N GLY A 144 -2.07 33.22 -2.79
CA GLY A 144 -1.51 34.16 -1.81
C GLY A 144 -1.66 33.71 -0.35
N VAL A 145 -1.97 32.44 -0.12
CA VAL A 145 -2.16 31.87 1.22
C VAL A 145 -0.84 31.29 1.74
N GLY A 146 -0.39 31.78 2.90
CA GLY A 146 0.71 31.19 3.65
C GLY A 146 0.25 30.00 4.47
N VAL A 147 1.10 28.97 4.58
CA VAL A 147 0.84 27.77 5.37
C VAL A 147 2.03 27.49 6.25
N ASP A 148 1.78 27.09 7.49
CA ASP A 148 2.79 26.52 8.37
C ASP A 148 3.12 25.09 7.92
N VAL A 149 4.18 24.98 7.11
CA VAL A 149 4.67 23.70 6.58
C VAL A 149 5.16 22.78 7.70
N GLU A 150 5.75 23.34 8.76
CA GLU A 150 6.24 22.53 9.89
C GLU A 150 5.08 21.88 10.63
N ASN A 151 3.98 22.60 10.83
CA ASN A 151 2.78 22.06 11.45
C ASN A 151 2.17 20.93 10.60
N VAL A 152 2.04 21.12 9.27
CA VAL A 152 1.54 20.07 8.37
C VAL A 152 2.44 18.82 8.42
N GLU A 153 3.76 19.01 8.39
CA GLU A 153 4.71 17.90 8.48
C GLU A 153 4.61 17.18 9.84
N LYS A 154 4.44 17.90 10.96
CA LYS A 154 4.19 17.33 12.29
C LYS A 154 2.91 16.50 12.31
N MET A 155 1.79 17.02 11.80
CA MET A 155 0.52 16.29 11.71
C MET A 155 0.67 14.98 10.93
N ILE A 156 1.41 15.00 9.82
CA ILE A 156 1.69 13.81 9.01
C ILE A 156 2.59 12.82 9.77
N GLN A 157 3.63 13.31 10.44
CA GLN A 157 4.53 12.48 11.24
C GLN A 157 3.81 11.84 12.42
N GLU A 158 2.97 12.58 13.13
CA GLU A 158 2.13 12.08 14.22
C GLU A 158 1.12 11.04 13.71
N HIS A 159 0.47 11.28 12.57
CA HIS A 159 -0.41 10.28 11.97
C HIS A 159 0.34 9.00 11.55
N GLN A 160 1.55 9.14 11.01
CA GLN A 160 2.42 8.01 10.68
C GLN A 160 2.90 7.28 11.94
N LYS A 161 3.22 8.01 13.01
CA LYS A 161 3.59 7.45 14.32
C LYS A 161 2.41 6.75 14.97
N ASN A 162 1.21 7.34 14.99
CA ASN A 162 0.00 6.69 15.49
C ASN A 162 -0.37 5.44 14.68
N SER A 163 -0.10 5.45 13.36
CA SER A 163 -0.21 4.25 12.52
C SER A 163 0.86 3.19 12.84
N LYS A 164 2.04 3.61 13.36
CA LYS A 164 3.11 2.74 13.85
C LYS A 164 2.96 2.32 15.32
N ASP A 165 2.32 3.11 16.18
CA ASP A 165 2.07 2.80 17.58
C ASP A 165 0.82 1.92 17.73
N ASN A 166 -0.12 1.99 16.78
CA ASN A 166 -1.08 0.90 16.54
C ASN A 166 -0.44 -0.37 15.95
N SER A 167 0.79 -0.30 15.41
CA SER A 167 1.61 -1.51 15.19
C SER A 167 2.48 -1.87 16.39
N GLY A 168 2.63 -1.00 17.39
CA GLY A 168 3.24 -1.32 18.69
C GLY A 168 2.32 -2.12 19.60
N LYS A 169 1.00 -2.02 19.40
CA LYS A 169 0.02 -3.03 19.84
C LYS A 169 -0.18 -4.12 18.77
N GLN A 170 0.87 -4.51 18.04
CA GLN A 170 0.90 -5.84 17.43
C GLN A 170 0.91 -6.85 18.58
N PHE A 171 -0.28 -7.27 19.00
CA PHE A 171 -0.43 -8.57 19.61
C PHE A 171 0.26 -9.57 18.67
N LYS A 172 1.04 -10.51 19.21
CA LYS A 172 1.72 -11.57 18.45
C LYS A 172 0.79 -12.40 17.54
N SER A 173 -0.52 -12.15 17.60
CA SER A 173 -1.62 -12.77 16.87
C SER A 173 -2.41 -11.84 15.93
N GLY A 174 -2.14 -10.52 15.89
CA GLY A 174 -2.96 -9.57 15.11
C GLY A 174 -4.41 -9.37 15.61
N LEU A 175 -4.77 -9.98 16.76
CA LEU A 175 -6.07 -9.83 17.41
C LEU A 175 -6.04 -8.72 18.45
N ALA A 176 -7.03 -7.84 18.46
CA ALA A 176 -7.20 -6.87 19.54
C ALA A 176 -7.87 -7.48 20.79
N GLU A 177 -8.65 -8.55 20.63
CA GLU A 177 -9.45 -9.19 21.67
C GLU A 177 -9.45 -10.71 21.47
N ASP A 178 -9.51 -11.47 22.55
CA ASP A 178 -9.64 -12.93 22.53
C ASP A 178 -11.07 -13.33 22.91
N ASN A 179 -11.97 -13.23 21.93
CA ASN A 179 -13.35 -13.68 22.07
C ASN A 179 -13.75 -14.56 20.87
N ASN A 180 -14.86 -15.28 21.00
CA ASN A 180 -15.28 -16.24 19.97
C ASN A 180 -15.41 -15.58 18.58
N LYS A 181 -15.90 -14.33 18.51
CA LYS A 181 -16.03 -13.62 17.24
C LYS A 181 -14.67 -13.30 16.61
N THR A 182 -13.69 -12.83 17.37
CA THR A 182 -12.35 -12.55 16.84
C THR A 182 -11.63 -13.82 16.35
N ILE A 183 -11.79 -14.95 17.06
CA ILE A 183 -11.24 -16.26 16.63
C ILE A 183 -11.84 -16.71 15.29
N ARG A 184 -13.17 -16.56 15.12
CA ARG A 184 -13.86 -16.85 13.85
C ARG A 184 -13.36 -15.96 12.72
N LEU A 185 -13.28 -14.65 12.95
CA LEU A 185 -12.76 -13.66 11.98
C LEU A 185 -11.31 -13.93 11.60
N HIS A 186 -10.50 -14.42 12.54
CA HIS A 186 -9.10 -14.74 12.30
C HIS A 186 -8.95 -15.90 11.32
N THR A 187 -9.68 -16.99 11.54
CA THR A 187 -9.66 -18.13 10.62
C THR A 187 -10.25 -17.76 9.26
N ALA A 188 -11.31 -16.93 9.24
CA ALA A 188 -11.87 -16.40 8.00
C ALA A 188 -10.85 -15.54 7.21
N THR A 189 -9.92 -14.86 7.90
CA THR A 189 -8.87 -14.07 7.26
C THR A 189 -7.94 -14.95 6.42
N HIS A 190 -7.55 -16.12 6.91
CA HIS A 190 -6.71 -17.07 6.17
C HIS A 190 -7.45 -17.65 4.95
N LEU A 191 -8.73 -18.03 5.13
CA LEU A 191 -9.55 -18.49 4.00
C LEU A 191 -9.71 -17.40 2.93
N LEU A 192 -9.91 -16.14 3.34
CA LEU A 192 -9.98 -14.99 2.44
C LEU A 192 -8.67 -14.78 1.68
N HIS A 193 -7.53 -14.80 2.38
CA HIS A 193 -6.21 -14.62 1.78
C HIS A 193 -5.92 -15.71 0.76
N GLN A 194 -6.18 -16.97 1.11
CA GLN A 194 -5.99 -18.10 0.21
C GLN A 194 -6.91 -18.02 -1.01
N SER A 195 -8.20 -17.70 -0.83
CA SER A 195 -9.13 -17.55 -1.96
C SER A 195 -8.73 -16.43 -2.91
N LEU A 196 -8.17 -15.32 -2.40
CA LEU A 196 -7.60 -14.27 -3.25
C LEU A 196 -6.40 -14.78 -4.07
N ARG A 197 -5.51 -15.58 -3.47
CA ARG A 197 -4.36 -16.17 -4.18
C ARG A 197 -4.80 -17.16 -5.26
N GLU A 198 -5.83 -17.95 -5.01
CA GLU A 198 -6.39 -18.87 -6.01
C GLU A 198 -7.02 -18.13 -7.20
N MET A 199 -7.71 -17.02 -6.94
CA MET A 199 -8.36 -16.24 -8.00
C MET A 199 -7.38 -15.40 -8.83
N PHE A 200 -6.37 -14.81 -8.18
CA PHE A 200 -5.54 -13.77 -8.78
C PHE A 200 -4.04 -14.09 -8.83
N GLY A 201 -3.64 -15.27 -8.36
CA GLY A 201 -2.26 -15.74 -8.36
C GLY A 201 -1.50 -15.50 -7.05
N GLU A 202 -0.33 -16.11 -6.96
CA GLU A 202 0.48 -16.12 -5.73
C GLU A 202 1.10 -14.77 -5.35
N ASP A 203 1.08 -13.80 -6.26
CA ASP A 203 1.57 -12.43 -6.05
C ASP A 203 0.67 -11.59 -5.13
N ILE A 204 -0.52 -12.09 -4.78
CA ILE A 204 -1.33 -11.51 -3.72
C ILE A 204 -0.61 -11.70 -2.39
N LYS A 205 -0.14 -10.59 -1.82
CA LYS A 205 0.57 -10.53 -0.54
C LYS A 205 -0.22 -9.68 0.44
N GLN A 206 -0.38 -10.19 1.67
CA GLN A 206 -0.89 -9.39 2.78
C GLN A 206 -0.01 -8.14 3.01
N LYS A 207 -0.67 -6.98 3.15
CA LYS A 207 -0.05 -5.67 3.42
C LYS A 207 -0.45 -5.08 4.77
N GLY A 208 -1.47 -5.67 5.41
CA GLY A 208 -1.99 -5.30 6.72
C GLY A 208 -3.24 -6.11 7.04
N SER A 209 -3.52 -6.31 8.32
CA SER A 209 -4.77 -6.89 8.82
C SER A 209 -5.11 -6.23 10.16
N ALA A 210 -6.39 -6.14 10.50
CA ALA A 210 -6.81 -5.81 11.86
C ALA A 210 -8.14 -6.51 12.15
N ILE A 211 -8.19 -7.21 13.29
CA ILE A 211 -9.36 -7.97 13.74
C ILE A 211 -9.75 -7.51 15.14
N THR A 212 -10.99 -7.08 15.26
CA THR A 212 -11.67 -6.68 16.49
C THR A 212 -13.08 -7.29 16.49
N SER A 213 -13.77 -7.33 17.62
CA SER A 213 -15.18 -7.79 17.68
C SER A 213 -16.13 -6.94 16.82
N GLU A 214 -15.83 -5.65 16.67
CA GLU A 214 -16.65 -4.72 15.90
C GLU A 214 -16.30 -4.71 14.40
N LYS A 215 -15.05 -5.03 14.05
CA LYS A 215 -14.53 -4.81 12.70
C LYS A 215 -13.38 -5.72 12.34
N ALA A 216 -13.44 -6.33 11.16
CA ALA A 216 -12.30 -6.98 10.51
C ALA A 216 -11.96 -6.30 9.18
N ARG A 217 -10.66 -6.16 8.91
CA ARG A 217 -10.14 -5.67 7.64
C ARG A 217 -8.92 -6.45 7.18
N PHE A 218 -8.81 -6.64 5.88
CA PHE A 218 -7.68 -7.30 5.24
C PHE A 218 -7.16 -6.44 4.09
N ASP A 219 -5.86 -6.12 4.12
CA ASP A 219 -5.17 -5.33 3.10
C ASP A 219 -4.24 -6.23 2.30
N PHE A 220 -4.33 -6.16 0.97
CA PHE A 220 -3.57 -7.03 0.07
C PHE A 220 -3.03 -6.26 -1.14
N SER A 221 -1.95 -6.77 -1.74
CA SER A 221 -1.41 -6.20 -2.99
C SER A 221 -2.32 -6.51 -4.16
N PHE A 222 -2.89 -5.47 -4.75
CA PHE A 222 -3.69 -5.57 -5.96
C PHE A 222 -3.78 -4.21 -6.67
N GLU A 223 -3.60 -4.23 -7.99
CA GLU A 223 -3.48 -2.99 -8.80
C GLU A 223 -4.80 -2.24 -8.90
N ARG A 224 -5.88 -2.95 -9.24
CA ARG A 224 -7.23 -2.38 -9.42
C ARG A 224 -8.19 -2.79 -8.31
N ARG A 225 -9.38 -2.20 -8.28
CA ARG A 225 -10.46 -2.69 -7.41
C ARG A 225 -10.95 -4.04 -7.91
N LEU A 226 -11.48 -4.86 -7.00
CA LEU A 226 -12.21 -6.05 -7.40
C LEU A 226 -13.49 -5.60 -8.12
N LEU A 227 -13.84 -6.29 -9.19
CA LEU A 227 -15.12 -6.17 -9.87
C LEU A 227 -16.23 -6.73 -8.98
N GLU A 228 -17.48 -6.40 -9.26
CA GLU A 228 -18.61 -6.87 -8.45
C GLU A 228 -18.72 -8.40 -8.50
N ASP A 229 -18.64 -8.99 -9.70
CA ASP A 229 -18.66 -10.45 -9.88
C ASP A 229 -17.49 -11.15 -9.17
N GLU A 230 -16.30 -10.51 -9.14
CA GLU A 230 -15.15 -11.03 -8.42
C GLU A 230 -15.34 -11.00 -6.89
N ILE A 231 -16.08 -10.02 -6.36
CA ILE A 231 -16.43 -9.97 -4.94
C ILE A 231 -17.42 -11.09 -4.61
N VAL A 232 -18.39 -11.34 -5.48
CA VAL A 232 -19.36 -12.44 -5.34
C VAL A 232 -18.62 -13.77 -5.35
N GLU A 233 -17.81 -14.04 -6.38
CA GLU A 233 -17.02 -15.27 -6.51
C GLU A 233 -16.08 -15.46 -5.31
N LEU A 234 -15.40 -14.41 -4.87
CA LEU A 234 -14.52 -14.48 -3.69
C LEU A 234 -15.29 -14.84 -2.42
N THR A 235 -16.47 -14.24 -2.22
CA THR A 235 -17.33 -14.51 -1.06
C THR A 235 -17.82 -15.95 -1.08
N GLU A 236 -18.27 -16.43 -2.25
CA GLU A 236 -18.73 -17.80 -2.46
C GLU A 236 -17.60 -18.83 -2.24
N LYS A 237 -16.39 -18.57 -2.75
CA LYS A 237 -15.22 -19.43 -2.51
C LYS A 237 -14.87 -19.54 -1.03
N VAL A 238 -14.89 -18.42 -0.30
CA VAL A 238 -14.65 -18.45 1.16
C VAL A 238 -15.76 -19.23 1.87
N GLN A 239 -17.02 -18.99 1.52
CA GLN A 239 -18.14 -19.70 2.12
C GLN A 239 -18.13 -21.20 1.80
N ALA A 240 -17.76 -21.60 0.59
CA ALA A 240 -17.62 -23.00 0.20
C ALA A 240 -16.60 -23.72 1.10
N LYS A 241 -15.43 -23.11 1.33
CA LYS A 241 -14.40 -23.64 2.25
C LYS A 241 -14.88 -23.73 3.70
N ILE A 242 -15.74 -22.80 4.12
CA ILE A 242 -16.40 -22.88 5.43
C ILE A 242 -17.31 -24.10 5.51
N ASN A 243 -18.14 -24.30 4.48
CA ASN A 243 -19.15 -25.37 4.44
C ASN A 243 -18.56 -26.78 4.26
N THR A 244 -17.34 -26.91 3.77
CA THR A 244 -16.64 -28.21 3.70
C THR A 244 -16.23 -28.73 5.08
N ASN A 245 -16.20 -27.87 6.10
CA ASN A 245 -15.89 -28.24 7.49
C ASN A 245 -14.48 -28.81 7.66
N TYR A 246 -13.48 -28.17 7.04
CA TYR A 246 -12.08 -28.53 7.17
C TYR A 246 -11.59 -28.41 8.61
N LYS A 247 -10.80 -29.40 9.05
CA LYS A 247 -10.09 -29.33 10.33
C LYS A 247 -8.95 -28.30 10.30
N VAL A 248 -8.80 -27.58 11.40
CA VAL A 248 -7.70 -26.63 11.61
C VAL A 248 -6.72 -27.25 12.61
N THR A 249 -5.45 -27.34 12.23
CA THR A 249 -4.39 -27.93 13.06
C THR A 249 -3.28 -26.93 13.34
N LYS A 250 -2.65 -27.07 14.51
CA LYS A 250 -1.53 -26.25 14.97
C LYS A 250 -0.30 -27.15 15.12
N LYS A 251 0.83 -26.76 14.54
CA LYS A 251 2.14 -27.41 14.74
C LYS A 251 3.20 -26.37 15.07
N GLU A 252 4.10 -26.71 15.97
CA GLU A 252 5.32 -25.93 16.21
C GLU A 252 6.48 -26.63 15.52
N MET A 253 7.29 -25.86 14.78
CA MET A 253 8.39 -26.37 13.97
C MET A 253 9.42 -25.26 13.73
N SER A 254 10.55 -25.58 13.10
CA SER A 254 11.52 -24.55 12.69
C SER A 254 10.99 -23.72 11.52
N GLU A 255 11.51 -22.49 11.37
CA GLU A 255 11.16 -21.63 10.23
C GLU A 255 11.47 -22.32 8.88
N GLN A 256 12.60 -23.03 8.81
CA GLN A 256 13.02 -23.71 7.59
C GLN A 256 12.07 -24.86 7.21
N GLU A 257 11.64 -25.67 8.19
CA GLU A 257 10.66 -26.74 7.96
C GLU A 257 9.32 -26.17 7.48
N ALA A 258 8.84 -25.09 8.12
CA ALA A 258 7.61 -24.43 7.73
C ALA A 258 7.68 -23.90 6.29
N ARG A 259 8.79 -23.27 5.89
CA ARG A 259 9.01 -22.81 4.51
C ARG A 259 9.07 -23.95 3.51
N ASN A 260 9.75 -25.06 3.83
CA ASN A 260 9.82 -26.24 2.97
C ASN A 260 8.43 -26.87 2.76
N LEU A 261 7.55 -26.75 3.74
CA LEU A 261 6.15 -27.15 3.67
C LEU A 261 5.27 -26.14 2.91
N GLY A 262 5.82 -25.06 2.36
CA GLY A 262 5.06 -24.03 1.64
C GLY A 262 4.23 -23.13 2.55
N ALA A 263 4.56 -23.03 3.85
CA ALA A 263 3.86 -22.12 4.74
C ALA A 263 4.07 -20.65 4.31
N ILE A 264 2.99 -19.88 4.30
CA ILE A 264 3.01 -18.46 3.92
C ILE A 264 3.19 -17.63 5.19
N GLY A 265 4.25 -16.81 5.22
CA GLY A 265 4.55 -15.92 6.34
C GLY A 265 4.32 -14.46 6.00
N LEU A 266 4.24 -13.61 7.03
CA LEU A 266 4.25 -12.17 6.87
C LEU A 266 5.65 -11.72 6.42
N PHE A 267 5.71 -11.05 5.26
CA PHE A 267 6.97 -10.65 4.65
C PHE A 267 7.68 -9.57 5.49
N GLY A 268 8.84 -9.90 6.06
CA GLY A 268 9.72 -8.96 6.77
C GLY A 268 9.72 -9.06 8.30
N GLU A 269 8.96 -9.98 8.90
CA GLU A 269 9.10 -10.28 10.33
C GLU A 269 10.27 -11.23 10.58
N LYS A 270 11.08 -10.93 11.60
CA LYS A 270 12.09 -11.86 12.11
C LYS A 270 11.38 -12.86 13.01
N TYR A 271 11.27 -14.09 12.56
CA TYR A 271 10.79 -15.20 13.38
C TYR A 271 11.93 -15.67 14.31
N GLY A 272 11.57 -16.22 15.48
CA GLY A 272 12.53 -16.88 16.37
C GLY A 272 12.90 -18.27 15.86
N ASP A 273 13.70 -19.01 16.64
CA ASP A 273 14.17 -20.35 16.27
C ASP A 273 13.03 -21.38 16.05
N SER A 274 11.87 -21.14 16.67
CA SER A 274 10.63 -21.91 16.45
C SER A 274 9.47 -21.01 16.06
N VAL A 275 8.62 -21.53 15.18
CA VAL A 275 7.41 -20.87 14.67
C VAL A 275 6.18 -21.72 14.94
N THR A 276 5.04 -21.07 15.10
CA THR A 276 3.74 -21.73 15.06
C THR A 276 3.17 -21.65 13.65
N VAL A 277 2.78 -22.79 13.10
CA VAL A 277 2.11 -22.92 11.81
C VAL A 277 0.70 -23.45 12.04
N TYR A 278 -0.28 -22.74 11.48
CA TYR A 278 -1.65 -23.22 11.38
C TYR A 278 -1.91 -23.75 9.97
N SER A 279 -2.50 -24.94 9.88
CA SER A 279 -2.92 -25.55 8.62
C SER A 279 -4.43 -25.77 8.63
N ILE A 280 -5.06 -25.58 7.46
CA ILE A 280 -6.47 -25.84 7.24
C ILE A 280 -6.60 -26.93 6.16
N GLY A 281 -7.25 -28.05 6.50
CA GLY A 281 -7.52 -29.17 5.59
C GLY A 281 -6.39 -30.20 5.43
N GLU A 282 -5.23 -30.01 6.06
CA GLU A 282 -4.05 -30.89 5.90
C GLU A 282 -4.33 -32.37 6.21
N ASP A 283 -5.12 -32.66 7.25
CA ASP A 283 -5.44 -34.03 7.66
C ASP A 283 -6.41 -34.73 6.68
N GLU A 284 -7.02 -33.98 5.77
CA GLU A 284 -8.01 -34.46 4.79
C GLU A 284 -7.40 -34.64 3.38
N GLY A 285 -6.06 -34.48 3.27
CA GLY A 285 -5.32 -34.63 2.01
C GLY A 285 -5.32 -33.38 1.14
N GLU A 286 -5.98 -32.29 1.56
CA GLU A 286 -6.06 -31.03 0.84
C GLU A 286 -5.56 -29.88 1.72
N VAL A 287 -4.32 -29.44 1.52
CA VAL A 287 -3.78 -28.28 2.25
C VAL A 287 -4.29 -27.01 1.58
N LEU A 288 -5.37 -26.42 2.13
CA LEU A 288 -5.93 -25.17 1.63
C LEU A 288 -5.04 -23.99 1.98
N SER A 289 -4.70 -23.88 3.25
CA SER A 289 -3.86 -22.80 3.77
C SER A 289 -2.92 -23.37 4.81
N ARG A 290 -1.70 -22.88 4.79
CA ARG A 290 -0.65 -23.15 5.76
C ARG A 290 0.06 -21.83 6.02
N GLU A 291 -0.08 -21.27 7.21
CA GLU A 291 0.37 -19.91 7.50
C GLU A 291 1.12 -19.83 8.82
N PHE A 292 2.17 -19.00 8.85
CA PHE A 292 2.84 -18.65 10.10
C PHE A 292 1.90 -17.75 10.90
N CYS A 293 1.38 -18.26 12.00
CA CYS A 293 0.38 -17.54 12.79
C CYS A 293 0.49 -17.89 14.28
N GLY A 294 0.55 -16.87 15.13
CA GLY A 294 0.63 -17.01 16.58
C GLY A 294 -0.71 -16.85 17.32
N GLY A 295 -1.81 -16.64 16.60
CA GLY A 295 -3.12 -16.37 17.20
C GLY A 295 -4.04 -17.57 17.33
N PRO A 296 -5.08 -17.48 18.16
CA PRO A 296 -6.09 -18.52 18.28
C PRO A 296 -6.91 -18.66 16.99
N HIS A 297 -7.33 -19.89 16.70
CA HIS A 297 -8.16 -20.27 15.56
C HIS A 297 -9.33 -21.15 16.00
N VAL A 298 -10.36 -21.23 15.16
CA VAL A 298 -11.40 -22.25 15.33
C VAL A 298 -10.77 -23.63 15.10
N LYS A 299 -11.36 -24.69 15.67
CA LYS A 299 -10.90 -26.07 15.46
C LYS A 299 -11.37 -26.63 14.11
N ASN A 300 -12.46 -26.09 13.59
CA ASN A 300 -13.08 -26.52 12.34
C ASN A 300 -13.70 -25.33 11.61
N THR A 301 -13.59 -25.27 10.28
CA THR A 301 -14.10 -24.12 9.50
C THR A 301 -15.60 -23.91 9.64
N SER A 302 -16.39 -24.96 9.93
CA SER A 302 -17.83 -24.85 10.22
C SER A 302 -18.17 -23.87 11.35
N GLN A 303 -17.26 -23.68 12.31
CA GLN A 303 -17.44 -22.79 13.45
C GLN A 303 -17.37 -21.31 13.05
N ILE A 304 -16.91 -21.00 11.81
CA ILE A 304 -16.82 -19.64 11.30
C ILE A 304 -18.21 -19.05 11.04
N GLY A 305 -19.20 -19.85 10.65
CA GLY A 305 -20.56 -19.37 10.33
C GLY A 305 -20.65 -18.77 8.93
N TYR A 306 -21.38 -17.66 8.77
CA TYR A 306 -21.59 -17.05 7.46
C TYR A 306 -20.62 -15.89 7.18
N PHE A 307 -19.83 -16.00 6.11
CA PHE A 307 -18.86 -14.98 5.70
C PHE A 307 -19.49 -13.97 4.74
N LYS A 308 -19.22 -12.68 4.96
CA LYS A 308 -19.61 -11.61 4.04
C LYS A 308 -18.56 -10.53 3.91
N ILE A 309 -18.35 -10.05 2.69
CA ILE A 309 -17.60 -8.81 2.43
C ILE A 309 -18.56 -7.63 2.63
N ILE A 310 -18.21 -6.70 3.52
CA ILE A 310 -19.01 -5.50 3.82
C ILE A 310 -18.73 -4.41 2.79
N LYS A 311 -17.45 -4.15 2.49
CA LYS A 311 -17.03 -3.13 1.53
C LYS A 311 -15.56 -3.26 1.13
N GLN A 312 -15.24 -2.74 -0.05
CA GLN A 312 -13.87 -2.58 -0.52
C GLN A 312 -13.41 -1.11 -0.50
N LYS A 313 -12.12 -0.88 -0.26
CA LYS A 313 -11.46 0.44 -0.31
C LYS A 313 -10.09 0.35 -0.98
N SER A 314 -9.61 1.49 -1.47
CA SER A 314 -8.21 1.63 -1.91
C SER A 314 -7.43 2.36 -0.82
N VAL A 315 -6.36 1.76 -0.30
CA VAL A 315 -5.56 2.32 0.81
C VAL A 315 -4.25 2.95 0.31
N GLY A 316 -3.92 2.73 -0.97
CA GLY A 316 -2.79 3.35 -1.66
C GLY A 316 -2.61 2.78 -3.06
N SER A 317 -1.58 3.23 -3.79
CA SER A 317 -1.21 2.62 -5.06
C SER A 317 -0.83 1.15 -4.83
N GLY A 318 -1.45 0.23 -5.55
CA GLY A 318 -1.18 -1.21 -5.48
C GLY A 318 -1.70 -1.91 -4.21
N VAL A 319 -2.48 -1.26 -3.34
CA VAL A 319 -3.03 -1.87 -2.12
C VAL A 319 -4.54 -1.68 -2.04
N LYS A 320 -5.26 -2.79 -1.85
CA LYS A 320 -6.71 -2.83 -1.66
C LYS A 320 -7.05 -3.38 -0.28
N ARG A 321 -8.18 -2.93 0.25
CA ARG A 321 -8.70 -3.30 1.56
C ARG A 321 -10.10 -3.87 1.40
N LEU A 322 -10.34 -5.03 1.99
CA LEU A 322 -11.67 -5.56 2.24
C LEU A 322 -11.99 -5.40 3.72
N GLU A 323 -13.16 -4.83 4.02
CA GLU A 323 -13.78 -4.95 5.33
C GLU A 323 -14.83 -6.07 5.23
N PHE A 324 -14.82 -7.01 6.18
CA PHE A 324 -15.64 -8.22 6.15
C PHE A 324 -16.14 -8.56 7.57
N ASP A 325 -17.13 -9.44 7.66
CA ASP A 325 -17.64 -9.95 8.92
C ASP A 325 -17.99 -11.45 8.82
N VAL A 326 -18.19 -12.05 9.98
CA VAL A 326 -18.76 -13.39 10.12
C VAL A 326 -19.97 -13.33 11.04
N VAL A 327 -21.09 -13.93 10.61
CA VAL A 327 -22.35 -13.95 11.35
C VAL A 327 -22.60 -15.35 11.89
#